data_AF-A0A975KPV1-F1
#
_entry.id   AF-A0A975KPV1-F1
#
_cell.length_a   1.000
_cell.length_b   1.000
_cell.length_c   1.000
_cell.angle_alpha   90.00
_cell.angle_beta   90.00
_cell.angle_gamma   90.00
#
_symmetry.space_group_name_H-M   'P 1'
#
loop_
_entity.id
_entity.type
_entity.pdbx_description
1 polymer ?
#
loop_
_entity_poly.entity_id
_entity_poly.type
_entity_poly.pdbx_seq_one_letter_code
_entity_poly.pdbx_strand_id
1 'polypeptide(L)'
;MLLSVGIFSFTVFGVFLLSGKGTFLIAGFNTLPRGEKAKYDKLALGKFYGKTILALSASMVFWLLSDILQNNVLFIIGLILFVAVIIFSLLYSNLGDRFKKNRIK
;
A
#
# COMPACT_ATOMS: atom_id res chain seq x y z
N MET A 1 -14.43 -16.92 4.47
CA MET A 1 -15.29 -15.87 3.86
C MET A 1 -14.74 -14.46 4.08
N LEU A 2 -14.55 -14.01 5.32
CA LEU A 2 -14.06 -12.65 5.63
C LEU A 2 -12.67 -12.35 5.03
N LEU A 3 -11.70 -13.26 5.17
CA LEU A 3 -10.35 -13.09 4.63
C LEU A 3 -10.36 -12.93 3.09
N SER A 4 -11.15 -13.73 2.40
CA SER A 4 -11.29 -13.68 0.94
C SER A 4 -11.85 -12.34 0.46
N VAL A 5 -12.87 -11.80 1.14
CA VAL A 5 -13.44 -10.47 0.84
C VAL A 5 -12.42 -9.36 1.11
N GLY A 6 -11.65 -9.47 2.20
CA GLY A 6 -10.57 -8.55 2.53
C GLY A 6 -9.47 -8.53 1.47
N ILE A 7 -8.97 -9.71 1.08
CA ILE A 7 -7.95 -9.86 0.03
C ILE A 7 -8.44 -9.22 -1.27
N PHE A 8 -9.64 -9.57 -1.74
CA PHE A 8 -10.22 -9.03 -2.97
C PHE A 8 -10.35 -7.50 -2.92
N SER A 9 -10.89 -6.96 -1.83
CA SER A 9 -11.04 -5.51 -1.65
C SER A 9 -9.70 -4.79 -1.71
N PHE A 10 -8.68 -5.31 -1.02
CA PHE A 10 -7.33 -4.75 -1.05
C PHE A 10 -6.73 -4.85 -2.46
N THR A 11 -6.92 -5.97 -3.16
CA THR A 11 -6.44 -6.11 -4.54
C THR A 11 -7.05 -5.04 -5.46
N VAL A 12 -8.38 -4.86 -5.41
CA VAL A 12 -9.08 -3.86 -6.24
C VAL A 12 -8.60 -2.44 -5.91
N PHE A 13 -8.49 -2.09 -4.62
CA PHE A 13 -7.98 -0.77 -4.23
C PHE A 13 -6.52 -0.57 -4.62
N GLY A 14 -5.68 -1.59 -4.46
CA GLY A 14 -4.29 -1.55 -4.88
C GLY A 14 -4.15 -1.27 -6.37
N VAL A 15 -4.88 -2.01 -7.22
CA VAL A 15 -4.90 -1.80 -8.67
C VAL A 15 -5.42 -0.40 -9.03
N PHE A 16 -6.49 0.06 -8.39
CA PHE A 16 -7.03 1.39 -8.63
C PHE A 16 -6.01 2.51 -8.31
N LEU A 17 -5.25 2.38 -7.22
CA LEU A 17 -4.20 3.31 -6.83
C LEU A 17 -3.02 3.37 -7.82
N LEU A 18 -2.70 2.26 -8.51
CA LEU A 18 -1.64 2.23 -9.52
C LEU A 18 -1.86 3.22 -10.67
N SER A 19 -3.12 3.60 -10.92
CA SER A 19 -3.46 4.61 -11.92
C SER A 19 -3.19 6.07 -11.47
N GLY A 20 -2.82 6.29 -10.20
CA GLY A 20 -2.66 7.62 -9.61
C GLY A 20 -3.99 8.32 -9.26
N LYS A 21 -5.13 7.83 -9.77
CA LYS A 21 -6.46 8.40 -9.55
C LYS A 21 -6.93 8.24 -8.11
N GLY A 22 -6.51 7.18 -7.42
CA GLY A 22 -6.86 6.91 -6.02
C GLY A 22 -6.08 7.72 -4.98
N THR A 23 -5.18 8.63 -5.37
CA THR A 23 -4.33 9.36 -4.40
C THR A 23 -5.10 10.20 -3.38
N PHE A 24 -6.37 10.53 -3.63
CA PHE A 24 -7.23 11.21 -2.65
C PHE A 24 -7.49 10.38 -1.38
N LEU A 25 -7.33 9.04 -1.45
CA LEU A 25 -7.45 8.13 -0.30
C LEU A 25 -6.21 8.17 0.61
N ILE A 26 -5.11 8.78 0.16
CA ILE A 26 -3.87 8.88 0.94
C ILE A 26 -4.02 10.08 1.87
N ALA A 27 -4.38 9.84 3.13
CA ALA A 27 -4.71 10.88 4.09
C ALA A 27 -3.61 11.95 4.20
N GLY A 28 -2.34 11.55 4.38
CA GLY A 28 -1.21 12.48 4.47
C GLY A 28 -0.99 13.36 3.23
N PHE A 29 -1.40 12.89 2.05
CA PHE A 29 -1.39 13.70 0.83
C PHE A 29 -2.64 14.56 0.69
N ASN A 30 -3.79 14.07 1.13
CA ASN A 30 -5.05 14.76 0.99
C ASN A 30 -5.19 15.96 1.95
N THR A 31 -4.50 15.92 3.11
CA THR A 31 -4.45 17.01 4.09
C THR A 31 -3.46 18.13 3.76
N LEU A 32 -2.61 17.96 2.73
CA LEU A 32 -1.68 19.02 2.31
C LEU A 32 -2.43 20.23 1.71
N PRO A 33 -1.94 21.46 1.96
CA PRO A 33 -2.42 22.66 1.27
C PRO A 33 -2.31 22.50 -0.25
N ARG A 34 -3.22 23.11 -1.02
CA ARG A 34 -3.29 22.96 -2.49
C ARG A 34 -1.94 23.23 -3.18
N GLY A 35 -1.21 24.26 -2.77
CA GLY A 35 0.11 24.61 -3.32
C GLY A 35 1.18 23.56 -3.04
N GLU A 36 1.18 22.95 -1.85
CA GLU A 36 2.12 21.88 -1.49
C GLU A 36 1.75 20.57 -2.21
N LYS A 37 0.46 20.26 -2.28
CA LYS A 37 -0.09 19.09 -2.99
C LYS A 37 0.29 19.10 -4.49
N ALA A 38 0.37 20.27 -5.12
CA ALA A 38 0.75 20.42 -6.52
C ALA A 38 2.22 20.04 -6.81
N LYS A 39 3.09 20.09 -5.79
CA LYS A 39 4.51 19.71 -5.90
C LYS A 39 4.71 18.20 -6.00
N TYR A 40 3.72 17.39 -5.65
CA TYR A 40 3.84 15.93 -5.69
C TYR A 40 3.54 15.36 -7.08
N ASP A 41 4.28 14.32 -7.43
CA ASP A 41 3.94 13.39 -8.51
C ASP A 41 2.88 12.40 -8.01
N LYS A 42 1.61 12.68 -8.35
CA LYS A 42 0.48 11.82 -7.99
C LYS A 42 0.59 10.42 -8.57
N LEU A 43 1.20 10.25 -9.75
CA LEU A 43 1.31 8.94 -10.37
C LEU A 43 2.35 8.10 -9.63
N ALA A 44 3.51 8.67 -9.31
CA ALA A 44 4.53 7.99 -8.51
C ALA A 44 4.01 7.63 -7.11
N LEU A 45 3.35 8.58 -6.44
CA LEU A 45 2.74 8.37 -5.13
C LEU A 45 1.67 7.28 -5.15
N GLY A 46 0.75 7.34 -6.12
CA GLY A 46 -0.30 6.34 -6.29
C GLY A 46 0.25 4.95 -6.61
N LYS A 47 1.24 4.85 -7.50
CA LYS A 47 1.92 3.58 -7.80
C LYS A 47 2.60 2.98 -6.57
N PHE A 48 3.22 3.81 -5.74
CA PHE A 48 3.86 3.34 -4.51
C PHE A 48 2.82 2.74 -3.55
N TYR A 49 1.81 3.51 -3.13
CA TYR A 49 0.80 3.00 -2.20
C TYR A 49 -0.08 1.89 -2.81
N GLY A 50 -0.30 1.89 -4.13
CA GLY A 50 -0.96 0.79 -4.83
C GLY A 50 -0.16 -0.51 -4.72
N LYS A 51 1.16 -0.47 -4.96
CA LYS A 51 2.05 -1.62 -4.74
C LYS A 51 2.09 -2.04 -3.27
N THR A 52 2.09 -1.09 -2.33
CA THR A 52 2.01 -1.39 -0.89
C THR A 52 0.74 -2.17 -0.56
N ILE A 53 -0.44 -1.71 -0.99
CA ILE A 53 -1.70 -2.42 -0.72
C ILE A 53 -1.73 -3.79 -1.40
N LEU A 54 -1.18 -3.93 -2.61
CA LEU A 54 -1.06 -5.24 -3.27
C LEU A 54 -0.12 -6.18 -2.51
N ALA A 55 0.98 -5.68 -1.96
CA ALA A 55 1.87 -6.48 -1.11
C ALA A 55 1.20 -6.91 0.20
N LEU A 56 0.39 -6.05 0.81
CA LEU A 56 -0.44 -6.41 1.97
C LEU A 56 -1.49 -7.47 1.61
N SER A 57 -2.15 -7.32 0.46
CA SER A 57 -3.10 -8.31 -0.05
C SER A 57 -2.42 -9.67 -0.28
N ALA A 58 -1.21 -9.67 -0.84
CA ALA A 58 -0.43 -10.89 -1.06
C ALA A 58 0.00 -11.57 0.25
N SER A 59 0.38 -10.82 1.29
CA SER A 59 0.72 -11.42 2.59
C SER A 59 -0.50 -12.02 3.29
N MET A 60 -1.69 -11.44 3.12
CA MET A 60 -2.96 -12.00 3.62
C MET A 60 -3.32 -13.35 3.00
N VAL A 61 -2.82 -13.68 1.79
CA VAL A 61 -3.01 -15.02 1.19
C VAL A 61 -2.41 -16.11 2.07
N PHE A 62 -1.32 -15.85 2.78
CA PHE A 62 -0.74 -16.81 3.73
C PHE A 62 -1.67 -17.10 4.91
N TRP A 63 -2.48 -16.14 5.34
CA TRP A 63 -3.50 -16.37 6.37
C TRP A 63 -4.62 -17.26 5.86
N LEU A 64 -5.06 -17.04 4.62
CA LEU A 64 -6.04 -17.91 3.97
C LEU A 64 -5.51 -19.34 3.81
N LEU A 65 -4.25 -19.49 3.39
CA LEU A 65 -3.60 -20.81 3.29
C LEU A 65 -3.39 -21.46 4.67
N SER A 66 -3.09 -20.67 5.70
CA SER A 66 -2.97 -21.16 7.08
C SER A 66 -4.26 -21.82 7.55
N ASP A 67 -5.41 -21.21 7.26
CA ASP A 67 -6.74 -21.74 7.57
C ASP A 67 -7.04 -23.02 6.77
N ILE A 68 -6.81 -23.01 5.46
CA ILE A 68 -7.06 -24.17 4.60
C ILE A 68 -6.18 -25.37 4.96
N LEU A 69 -4.90 -25.13 5.25
CA LEU A 69 -3.90 -26.17 5.53
C LEU A 69 -3.77 -26.49 7.01
N GLN A 70 -4.53 -25.81 7.88
CA GLN A 70 -4.46 -25.94 9.34
C GLN A 70 -3.02 -25.80 9.88
N ASN A 71 -2.25 -24.85 9.32
CA ASN A 71 -0.84 -24.66 9.64
C ASN A 71 -0.56 -23.24 10.14
N ASN A 72 -0.35 -23.11 11.45
CA ASN A 72 -0.11 -21.83 12.12
C ASN A 72 1.21 -21.14 11.72
N VAL A 73 2.18 -21.87 11.19
CA VAL A 73 3.45 -21.28 10.71
C VAL A 73 3.18 -20.32 9.54
N LEU A 74 2.24 -20.67 8.65
CA LEU A 74 1.84 -19.80 7.53
C LEU A 74 1.20 -18.50 8.03
N PHE A 75 0.42 -18.56 9.10
CA PHE A 75 -0.15 -17.35 9.71
C PHE A 75 0.95 -16.40 10.18
N ILE A 76 1.94 -16.93 10.91
CA ILE A 76 3.07 -16.15 11.43
C ILE A 76 3.89 -15.55 10.29
N ILE A 77 4.18 -16.32 9.23
CA ILE A 77 4.88 -15.81 8.03
C ILE A 77 4.10 -14.66 7.39
N GLY A 78 2.79 -14.84 7.16
CA GLY A 78 1.93 -13.80 6.62
C GLY A 78 1.91 -12.55 7.49
N LEU A 79 1.88 -12.71 8.81
CA LEU A 79 1.89 -11.61 9.77
C LEU A 79 3.21 -10.83 9.74
N ILE A 80 4.35 -11.52 9.72
CA ILE A 80 5.68 -10.89 9.62
C ILE A 80 5.78 -10.10 8.31
N LEU A 81 5.37 -10.69 7.19
CA LEU A 81 5.37 -10.01 5.88
C LEU A 81 4.47 -8.77 5.88
N PHE A 82 3.25 -8.88 6.44
CA PHE A 82 2.31 -7.77 6.52
C PHE A 82 2.88 -6.60 7.33
N VAL A 83 3.43 -6.86 8.51
CA VAL A 83 4.07 -5.83 9.36
C VAL A 83 5.29 -5.23 8.68
N ALA A 84 6.14 -6.06 8.04
CA ALA A 84 7.32 -5.59 7.32
C ALA A 84 6.96 -4.63 6.18
N VAL A 85 5.90 -4.92 5.41
CA VAL A 85 5.40 -4.04 4.35
C VAL A 85 4.92 -2.70 4.91
N ILE A 86 4.23 -2.70 6.05
CA ILE A 86 3.79 -1.45 6.71
C ILE A 86 5.00 -0.63 7.15
N ILE A 87 5.94 -1.23 7.88
CA ILE A 87 7.13 -0.53 8.36
C ILE A 87 7.94 0.02 7.20
N PHE A 88 8.21 -0.81 6.18
CA PHE A 88 8.90 -0.37 4.97
C PHE A 88 8.17 0.79 4.30
N SER A 89 6.84 0.71 4.17
CA SER A 89 6.05 1.75 3.53
C SER A 89 6.15 3.08 4.28
N LEU A 90 6.06 3.05 5.62
CA LEU A 90 6.13 4.24 6.47
C LEU A 90 7.51 4.88 6.43
N LEU A 91 8.57 4.08 6.56
CA LEU A 91 9.94 4.56 6.46
C LEU A 91 10.16 5.17 5.06
N TYR A 92 9.89 4.42 4.00
CA TYR A 92 10.14 4.88 2.64
C TYR A 92 9.37 6.16 2.30
N SER A 93 8.11 6.30 2.73
CA SER A 93 7.32 7.51 2.48
C SER A 93 7.74 8.72 3.31
N ASN A 94 8.29 8.50 4.50
CA ASN A 94 8.69 9.57 5.41
C ASN A 94 10.13 10.07 5.15
N LEU A 95 10.97 9.28 4.49
CA LEU A 95 12.34 9.68 4.16
C LEU A 95 12.39 10.65 2.97
N GLY A 96 12.24 11.95 3.25
CA GLY A 96 12.53 13.05 2.34
C GLY A 96 11.47 13.32 1.28
N ASP A 97 11.86 13.99 0.20
CA ASP A 97 10.96 14.51 -0.85
C ASP A 97 10.69 13.49 -1.97
N ARG A 98 10.62 12.18 -1.65
CA ARG A 98 10.59 11.06 -2.63
C ARG A 98 9.56 11.17 -3.73
N PHE A 99 8.39 11.73 -3.40
CA PHE A 99 7.27 11.85 -4.32
C PHE A 99 7.06 13.29 -4.79
N LYS A 100 7.94 14.23 -4.42
CA LYS A 100 7.91 15.57 -5.01
C LYS A 100 8.51 15.49 -6.41
N LYS A 101 7.92 16.25 -7.33
CA LYS A 101 8.45 16.44 -8.68
C LYS A 101 9.80 17.13 -8.55
N ASN A 102 10.87 16.44 -8.93
CA ASN A 102 12.16 17.10 -9.12
C ASN A 102 11.99 18.08 -10.30
N ARG A 103 12.08 19.38 -10.03
CA ARG A 103 12.32 20.38 -11.07
C ARG A 103 13.76 20.23 -11.53
N ILE A 104 14.06 19.23 -12.35
CA ILE A 104 15.24 19.33 -13.22
C ILE A 104 14.76 20.10 -14.45
N LYS A 105 15.15 21.38 -14.45
CA LYS A 105 15.14 22.42 -15.48
C LYS A 105 14.34 22.16 -16.75
#